data_AF-A0A9X5BJB6-F1
#
_entry.id   AF-A0A9X5BJB6-F1
#
_cell.length_a   1.000
_cell.length_b   1.000
_cell.length_c   1.000
_cell.angle_alpha   90.00
_cell.angle_beta   90.00
_cell.angle_gamma   90.00
#
_symmetry.space_group_name_H-M   'P 1'
#
loop_
_entity.id
_entity.type
_entity.pdbx_description
1 polymer ?
#
loop_
_entity_poly.entity_id
_entity_poly.type
_entity_poly.pdbx_seq_one_letter_code
_entity_poly.pdbx_strand_id
1 'polypeptide(L)'
;MNDMAILHLSDLHIDTSGTTYSRLLKKLLEDIKNEMKYVRDNSVVVVVTGDILHQGPQIVQTDKAFNHALDFFKDLYEAIKNKVKYIFIVPGNHDKYRTKENQFLIPAYRTMEMEYNDNEKSKKESKFDNNFYSSFWRFHLEAYRNEKGSGYIELTQQIYKIFGMSDADVASKSYINDTFGVDVVEIFNKKYCFVKYGMELYR
;
A
#
# COMPACT_ATOMS: atom_id res chain seq x y z
N MET A 1 28.79 6.93 3.38
CA MET A 1 27.75 6.11 4.05
C MET A 1 26.41 6.69 3.62
N ASN A 2 25.47 5.89 3.11
CA ASN A 2 24.19 6.42 2.60
C ASN A 2 23.42 7.08 3.75
N ASP A 3 22.82 8.25 3.49
CA ASP A 3 22.05 8.99 4.51
C ASP A 3 20.71 8.32 4.83
N MET A 4 20.25 7.44 3.94
CA MET A 4 19.00 6.70 4.07
C MET A 4 19.17 5.28 3.53
N ALA A 5 18.47 4.33 4.13
CA ALA A 5 18.26 2.99 3.60
C ALA A 5 16.76 2.79 3.29
N ILE A 6 16.46 2.05 2.21
CA ILE A 6 15.09 1.68 1.87
C ILE A 6 14.93 0.18 2.12
N LEU A 7 13.99 -0.18 3.00
CA LEU A 7 13.51 -1.56 3.11
C LEU A 7 12.29 -1.69 2.22
N HIS A 8 12.44 -2.35 1.08
CA HIS A 8 11.38 -2.53 0.09
C HIS A 8 10.76 -3.92 0.22
N LEU A 9 9.45 -3.98 0.44
CA LEU A 9 8.66 -5.20 0.58
C LEU A 9 7.52 -5.21 -0.45
N SER A 10 7.29 -6.34 -1.09
CA SER A 10 6.22 -6.53 -2.08
C SER A 10 5.79 -7.99 -2.07
N ASP A 11 4.59 -8.28 -2.53
CA ASP A 11 4.13 -9.66 -2.80
C ASP A 11 4.27 -10.57 -1.58
N LEU A 12 3.85 -10.08 -0.41
CA LEU A 12 3.89 -10.84 0.84
C LEU A 12 2.88 -12.00 0.81
N HIS A 13 1.75 -11.82 0.11
CA HIS A 13 0.69 -12.81 -0.08
C HIS A 13 0.31 -13.53 1.22
N ILE A 14 0.04 -12.76 2.27
CA ILE A 14 -0.37 -13.29 3.57
C ILE A 14 -1.78 -13.85 3.45
N ASP A 15 -1.95 -15.10 3.87
CA ASP A 15 -3.19 -15.85 3.75
C ASP A 15 -3.75 -16.28 5.11
N THR A 16 -4.80 -17.09 5.08
CA THR A 16 -5.50 -17.60 6.26
C THR A 16 -4.90 -18.90 6.81
N SER A 17 -3.79 -19.38 6.24
CA SER A 17 -3.21 -20.66 6.59
C SER A 17 -2.50 -20.60 7.95
N GLY A 18 -2.64 -21.66 8.75
CA GLY A 18 -2.01 -21.75 10.06
C GLY A 18 -2.63 -20.84 11.12
N THR A 19 -1.84 -20.54 12.15
CA THR A 19 -2.22 -19.70 13.31
C THR A 19 -1.68 -18.28 13.21
N THR A 20 -0.75 -18.04 12.28
CA THR A 20 -0.10 -16.75 12.00
C THR A 20 0.50 -16.80 10.59
N TYR A 21 1.16 -15.74 10.16
CA TYR A 21 1.83 -15.65 8.87
C TYR A 21 2.89 -16.77 8.67
N SER A 22 3.19 -17.04 7.40
CA SER A 22 3.94 -18.24 6.97
C SER A 22 5.36 -18.33 7.56
N ARG A 23 5.89 -19.55 7.63
CA ARG A 23 7.29 -19.80 8.05
C ARG A 23 8.30 -19.09 7.14
N LEU A 24 7.98 -18.90 5.86
CA LEU A 24 8.83 -18.16 4.93
C LEU A 24 8.98 -16.71 5.37
N LEU A 25 7.85 -16.05 5.67
CA LEU A 25 7.84 -14.67 6.14
C LEU A 25 8.53 -14.52 7.51
N LYS A 26 8.46 -15.53 8.38
CA LYS A 26 9.26 -15.54 9.63
C LYS A 26 10.76 -15.51 9.36
N LYS A 27 11.25 -16.31 8.41
CA LYS A 27 12.66 -16.30 8.02
C LYS A 27 13.06 -14.97 7.39
N LEU A 28 12.18 -14.39 6.56
CA LEU A 28 12.40 -13.05 6.00
C LEU A 28 12.59 -12.01 7.13
N LEU A 29 11.79 -12.06 8.20
CA LEU A 29 11.97 -11.17 9.35
C LEU A 29 13.30 -11.39 10.07
N GLU A 30 13.73 -12.65 10.23
CA GLU A 30 15.03 -12.98 10.80
C GLU A 30 16.18 -12.40 9.96
N ASP A 31 16.10 -12.53 8.64
CA ASP A 31 17.08 -12.00 7.70
C ASP A 31 17.10 -10.46 7.74
N ILE A 32 15.93 -9.81 7.67
CA ILE A 32 15.79 -8.34 7.80
C ILE A 32 16.41 -7.88 9.12
N LYS A 33 16.10 -8.55 10.24
CA LYS A 33 16.66 -8.20 11.55
C LYS A 33 18.17 -8.30 11.58
N ASN A 34 18.75 -9.30 10.91
CA ASN A 34 20.19 -9.49 10.84
C ASN A 34 20.87 -8.41 10.01
N GLU A 35 20.36 -8.12 8.82
CA GLU A 35 20.89 -7.08 7.92
C GLU A 35 20.78 -5.68 8.53
N MET A 36 19.70 -5.40 9.25
CA MET A 36 19.44 -4.10 9.86
C MET A 36 20.35 -3.77 11.04
N LYS A 37 21.14 -4.71 11.57
CA LYS A 37 22.12 -4.46 12.64
C LYS A 37 23.14 -3.39 12.25
N TYR A 38 23.51 -3.35 10.98
CA TYR A 38 24.55 -2.45 10.45
C TYR A 38 23.99 -1.13 9.91
N VAL A 39 22.66 -0.99 9.87
CA VAL A 39 21.99 0.22 9.39
C VAL A 39 21.90 1.23 10.52
N ARG A 40 22.04 2.51 10.20
CA ARG A 40 21.97 3.59 11.19
C ARG A 40 20.55 3.75 11.73
N ASP A 41 20.43 4.08 13.00
CA ASP A 41 19.15 4.42 13.63
C ASP A 41 18.49 5.61 12.93
N ASN A 42 17.15 5.62 12.88
CA ASN A 42 16.34 6.66 12.26
C ASN A 42 16.71 6.98 10.79
N SER A 43 17.19 5.99 10.04
CA SER A 43 17.61 6.16 8.63
C SER A 43 16.85 5.28 7.64
N VAL A 44 15.97 4.39 8.11
CA VAL A 44 15.24 3.45 7.25
C VAL A 44 13.89 4.04 6.87
N VAL A 45 13.59 3.99 5.57
CA VAL A 45 12.22 4.14 5.06
C VAL A 45 11.73 2.76 4.63
N VAL A 46 10.64 2.30 5.24
CA VAL A 46 9.97 1.07 4.84
C VAL A 46 9.01 1.41 3.70
N VAL A 47 9.12 0.71 2.58
CA VAL A 47 8.23 0.87 1.42
C VAL A 47 7.59 -0.47 1.12
N VAL A 48 6.26 -0.50 1.13
CA VAL A 48 5.46 -1.70 0.84
C VAL A 48 4.68 -1.46 -0.45
N THR A 49 4.98 -2.21 -1.51
CA THR A 49 4.40 -2.04 -2.84
C THR A 49 3.31 -3.04 -3.17
N GLY A 50 2.47 -3.31 -2.19
CA GLY A 50 1.24 -4.07 -2.38
C GLY A 50 1.38 -5.58 -2.30
N ASP A 51 0.27 -6.24 -2.61
CA ASP A 51 0.03 -7.67 -2.48
C ASP A 51 0.42 -8.16 -1.07
N ILE A 52 -0.04 -7.40 -0.06
CA ILE A 52 0.09 -7.77 1.35
C ILE A 52 -0.77 -9.01 1.62
N LEU A 53 -2.01 -8.97 1.16
CA LEU A 53 -2.96 -10.08 1.29
C LEU A 53 -2.90 -10.96 0.05
N HIS A 54 -2.95 -12.28 0.23
CA HIS A 54 -3.01 -13.22 -0.90
C HIS A 54 -4.24 -12.99 -1.78
N GLN A 55 -5.36 -12.62 -1.14
CA GLN A 55 -6.58 -12.20 -1.80
C GLN A 55 -7.36 -11.29 -0.85
N GLY A 56 -7.83 -10.15 -1.35
CA GLY A 56 -8.67 -9.23 -0.60
C GLY A 56 -9.93 -9.92 -0.09
N PRO A 57 -10.11 -10.04 1.24
CA PRO A 57 -11.23 -10.78 1.82
C PRO A 57 -12.55 -10.02 1.66
N GLN A 58 -13.66 -10.74 1.52
CA GLN A 58 -14.98 -10.09 1.40
C GLN A 58 -15.51 -9.55 2.75
N ILE A 59 -15.00 -10.04 3.89
CA ILE A 59 -15.39 -9.62 5.24
C ILE A 59 -14.13 -9.54 6.11
N VAL A 60 -13.74 -8.32 6.47
CA VAL A 60 -12.34 -7.98 6.79
C VAL A 60 -11.97 -8.19 8.26
N GLN A 61 -12.83 -7.77 9.18
CA GLN A 61 -12.46 -7.66 10.60
C GLN A 61 -12.37 -9.01 11.32
N THR A 62 -12.97 -10.06 10.75
CA THR A 62 -12.88 -11.44 11.26
C THR A 62 -11.96 -12.32 10.40
N ASP A 63 -11.32 -11.75 9.37
CA ASP A 63 -10.46 -12.52 8.49
C ASP A 63 -9.12 -12.84 9.15
N LYS A 64 -8.69 -14.09 9.03
CA LYS A 64 -7.41 -14.53 9.59
C LYS A 64 -6.23 -13.87 8.88
N ALA A 65 -6.29 -13.66 7.57
CA ALA A 65 -5.22 -13.04 6.80
C ALA A 65 -4.98 -11.60 7.24
N PHE A 66 -6.04 -10.86 7.58
CA PHE A 66 -5.93 -9.52 8.14
C PHE A 66 -5.14 -9.51 9.46
N ASN A 67 -5.49 -10.41 10.39
CA ASN A 67 -4.78 -10.55 11.66
C ASN A 67 -3.34 -11.03 11.47
N HIS A 68 -3.12 -12.00 10.58
CA HIS A 68 -1.78 -12.48 10.23
C HIS A 68 -0.91 -11.37 9.64
N ALA A 69 -1.48 -10.48 8.83
CA ALA A 69 -0.77 -9.32 8.29
C ALA A 69 -0.40 -8.33 9.40
N LEU A 70 -1.32 -8.04 10.31
CA LEU A 70 -1.00 -7.20 11.47
C LEU A 70 0.11 -7.82 12.34
N ASP A 71 0.06 -9.12 12.57
CA ASP A 71 1.11 -9.82 13.34
C ASP A 71 2.47 -9.74 12.64
N PHE A 72 2.50 -9.93 11.31
CA PHE A 72 3.73 -9.74 10.53
C PHE A 72 4.30 -8.32 10.69
N PHE A 73 3.46 -7.28 10.57
CA PHE A 73 3.94 -5.90 10.68
C PHE A 73 4.30 -5.48 12.11
N LYS A 74 3.67 -6.06 13.13
CA LYS A 74 4.11 -5.90 14.53
C LYS A 74 5.49 -6.51 14.74
N ASP A 75 5.70 -7.74 14.29
CA ASP A 75 6.98 -8.42 14.43
C ASP A 75 8.08 -7.75 13.60
N LEU A 76 7.75 -7.26 12.40
CA LEU A 76 8.64 -6.41 11.61
C LEU A 76 9.02 -5.16 12.38
N TYR A 77 8.05 -4.39 12.87
CA TYR A 77 8.33 -3.17 13.61
C TYR A 77 9.20 -3.46 14.84
N GLU A 78 8.88 -4.47 15.64
CA GLU A 78 9.71 -4.84 16.79
C GLU A 78 11.15 -5.23 16.42
N ALA A 79 11.35 -5.85 15.27
CA ALA A 79 12.68 -6.20 14.78
C ALA A 79 13.53 -4.98 14.39
N ILE A 80 12.92 -3.87 13.92
CA ILE A 80 13.64 -2.76 13.29
C ILE A 80 13.25 -1.35 13.81
N LYS A 81 12.45 -1.24 14.87
CA LYS A 81 11.82 0.03 15.31
C LYS A 81 12.79 1.19 15.52
N ASN A 82 14.01 0.94 16.02
CA ASN A 82 15.01 2.00 16.21
C ASN A 82 15.64 2.50 14.89
N LYS A 83 15.51 1.71 13.81
CA LYS A 83 16.04 2.05 12.49
C LYS A 83 15.03 2.83 11.65
N VAL A 84 13.74 2.54 11.82
CA VAL A 84 12.67 3.08 10.97
C VAL A 84 12.38 4.53 11.32
N LYS A 85 12.32 5.36 10.26
CA LYS A 85 11.93 6.77 10.34
C LYS A 85 10.58 7.03 9.68
N TYR A 86 10.31 6.37 8.54
CA TYR A 86 9.07 6.50 7.79
C TYR A 86 8.64 5.15 7.24
N ILE A 87 7.34 5.01 6.99
CA ILE A 87 6.76 3.91 6.22
C ILE A 87 5.86 4.48 5.13
N PHE A 88 5.82 3.81 3.98
CA PHE A 88 4.90 4.09 2.88
C PHE A 88 4.34 2.78 2.36
N ILE A 89 3.04 2.75 2.13
CA ILE A 89 2.31 1.56 1.68
C ILE A 89 1.42 1.97 0.52
N VAL A 90 1.49 1.22 -0.59
CA VAL A 90 0.59 1.35 -1.74
C VAL A 90 -0.05 -0.02 -2.04
N PRO A 91 -1.29 -0.06 -2.53
CA PRO A 91 -1.96 -1.32 -2.78
C PRO A 91 -1.41 -2.03 -4.01
N GLY A 92 -1.47 -3.36 -3.95
CA GLY A 92 -1.31 -4.25 -5.10
C GLY A 92 -2.67 -4.66 -5.66
N ASN A 93 -2.64 -5.56 -6.65
CA ASN A 93 -3.84 -6.03 -7.30
C ASN A 93 -4.59 -7.12 -6.51
N HIS A 94 -3.90 -7.83 -5.61
CA HIS A 94 -4.49 -8.82 -4.70
C HIS A 94 -5.09 -8.17 -3.45
N ASP A 95 -4.69 -6.95 -3.12
CA ASP A 95 -5.14 -6.26 -1.92
C ASP A 95 -6.59 -5.75 -2.00
N LYS A 96 -7.27 -5.85 -3.14
CA LYS A 96 -8.66 -5.39 -3.32
C LYS A 96 -9.64 -6.53 -3.47
N TYR A 97 -10.89 -6.24 -3.14
CA TYR A 97 -12.01 -7.05 -3.56
C TYR A 97 -12.67 -6.42 -4.78
N ARG A 98 -12.81 -7.18 -5.87
CA ARG A 98 -13.44 -6.68 -7.11
C ARG A 98 -14.96 -6.62 -6.95
N THR A 99 -15.47 -5.45 -6.57
CA THR A 99 -16.92 -5.18 -6.54
C THR A 99 -17.54 -5.29 -7.94
N LYS A 100 -18.88 -5.39 -8.03
CA LYS A 100 -19.59 -5.47 -9.31
C LYS A 100 -19.30 -4.26 -10.20
N GLU A 101 -19.23 -3.08 -9.62
CA GLU A 101 -18.90 -1.82 -10.28
C GLU A 101 -17.47 -1.89 -10.84
N ASN A 102 -16.51 -2.35 -10.04
CA ASN A 102 -15.11 -2.48 -10.47
C ASN A 102 -14.92 -3.49 -11.61
N GLN A 103 -15.70 -4.58 -11.61
CA GLN A 103 -15.68 -5.56 -12.71
C GLN A 103 -16.10 -4.95 -14.05
N PHE A 104 -16.97 -3.93 -14.04
CA PHE A 104 -17.39 -3.20 -15.23
C PHE A 104 -16.45 -2.04 -15.58
N LEU A 105 -16.10 -1.24 -14.58
CA LEU A 105 -15.37 0.01 -14.75
C LEU A 105 -13.91 -0.19 -15.15
N ILE A 106 -13.21 -1.16 -14.55
CA ILE A 106 -11.79 -1.41 -14.84
C ILE A 106 -11.55 -1.74 -16.33
N PRO A 107 -12.30 -2.68 -16.95
CA PRO A 107 -12.20 -2.91 -18.40
C PRO A 107 -12.53 -1.65 -19.21
N ALA A 108 -13.55 -0.87 -18.83
CA ALA A 108 -13.92 0.34 -19.55
C ALA A 108 -12.80 1.38 -19.57
N TYR A 109 -12.09 1.57 -18.46
CA TYR A 109 -10.93 2.47 -18.38
C TYR A 109 -9.80 2.06 -19.31
N ARG A 110 -9.50 0.76 -19.35
CA ARG A 110 -8.45 0.20 -20.22
C ARG A 110 -8.78 0.41 -21.69
N THR A 111 -10.02 0.18 -22.09
CA THR A 111 -10.46 0.46 -23.47
C THR A 111 -10.32 1.95 -23.79
N MET A 112 -10.72 2.84 -22.88
CA MET A 112 -10.59 4.29 -23.09
C MET A 112 -9.13 4.76 -23.21
N GLU A 113 -8.20 4.12 -22.50
CA GLU A 113 -6.76 4.37 -22.58
C GLU A 113 -6.14 3.84 -23.87
N MET A 114 -6.48 2.61 -24.29
CA MET A 114 -6.03 2.04 -25.57
C MET A 114 -6.46 2.92 -26.75
N GLU A 115 -7.73 3.33 -26.78
CA GLU A 115 -8.25 4.28 -27.78
C GLU A 115 -7.52 5.63 -27.75
N TYR A 116 -6.98 6.05 -26.60
CA TYR A 116 -6.23 7.31 -26.48
C TYR A 116 -4.83 7.17 -27.09
N ASN A 117 -4.13 6.06 -26.81
CA ASN A 117 -2.77 5.81 -27.31
C ASN A 117 -2.71 5.56 -28.82
N ASP A 118 -3.76 4.99 -29.42
CA ASP A 118 -3.81 4.77 -30.88
C ASP A 118 -4.06 6.08 -31.68
N ASN A 119 -4.52 7.15 -31.01
CA ASN A 119 -4.94 8.40 -31.64
C ASN A 119 -3.97 9.58 -31.39
N GLU A 120 -2.65 9.34 -31.48
CA GLU A 120 -1.52 10.27 -31.17
C GLU A 120 -1.55 11.67 -31.85
N LYS A 121 -2.53 12.00 -32.70
CA LYS A 121 -2.53 13.24 -33.52
C LYS A 121 -3.37 14.40 -33.03
N SER A 122 -3.99 14.36 -31.86
CA SER A 122 -4.67 15.55 -31.33
C SER A 122 -4.44 15.70 -29.83
N LYS A 123 -4.02 16.91 -29.41
CA LYS A 123 -4.03 17.40 -28.02
C LYS A 123 -5.45 17.38 -27.45
N LYS A 124 -6.03 16.20 -27.26
CA LYS A 124 -7.32 16.04 -26.59
C LYS A 124 -7.07 15.93 -25.10
N GLU A 125 -7.85 16.69 -24.34
CA GLU A 125 -7.83 16.70 -22.88
C GLU A 125 -7.93 15.26 -22.34
N SER A 126 -7.23 14.99 -21.23
CA SER A 126 -7.27 13.70 -20.56
C SER A 126 -8.71 13.30 -20.25
N LYS A 127 -9.10 12.08 -20.64
CA LYS A 127 -10.40 11.49 -20.24
C LYS A 127 -10.47 11.19 -18.73
N PHE A 128 -9.32 11.23 -18.05
CA PHE A 128 -9.18 11.06 -16.59
C PHE A 128 -8.94 12.42 -15.93
N ASP A 129 -9.95 13.29 -15.99
CA ASP A 129 -9.95 14.64 -15.43
C ASP A 129 -10.58 14.70 -14.02
N ASN A 130 -10.80 15.92 -13.51
CA ASN A 130 -11.47 16.12 -12.22
C ASN A 130 -12.92 15.61 -12.20
N ASN A 131 -13.61 15.61 -13.34
CA ASN A 131 -14.97 15.08 -13.44
C ASN A 131 -14.95 13.55 -13.33
N PHE A 132 -14.00 12.90 -13.99
CA PHE A 132 -13.77 11.47 -13.83
C PHE A 132 -13.49 11.13 -12.37
N TYR A 133 -12.55 11.84 -11.74
CA TYR A 133 -12.18 11.61 -10.35
C TYR A 133 -13.39 11.76 -9.42
N SER A 134 -14.10 12.88 -9.49
CA SER A 134 -15.28 13.12 -8.65
C SER A 134 -16.43 12.14 -8.89
N SER A 135 -16.58 11.62 -10.11
CA SER A 135 -17.68 10.72 -10.47
C SER A 135 -17.40 9.24 -10.17
N PHE A 136 -16.15 8.79 -10.37
CA PHE A 136 -15.83 7.37 -10.42
C PHE A 136 -14.77 6.92 -9.40
N TRP A 137 -13.96 7.82 -8.86
CA TRP A 137 -12.88 7.44 -7.95
C TRP A 137 -13.40 6.72 -6.70
N ARG A 138 -14.57 7.11 -6.20
CA ARG A 138 -15.22 6.45 -5.06
C ARG A 138 -15.38 4.94 -5.24
N PHE A 139 -15.64 4.45 -6.46
CA PHE A 139 -15.85 3.02 -6.71
C PHE A 139 -14.56 2.22 -6.60
N HIS A 140 -13.42 2.85 -6.94
CA HIS A 140 -12.10 2.26 -6.73
C HIS A 140 -11.79 2.19 -5.24
N LEU A 141 -11.97 3.31 -4.51
CA LEU A 141 -11.73 3.34 -3.07
C LEU A 141 -12.62 2.34 -2.30
N GLU A 142 -13.89 2.19 -2.69
CA GLU A 142 -14.80 1.21 -2.10
C GLU A 142 -14.28 -0.24 -2.20
N ALA A 143 -13.50 -0.58 -3.23
CA ALA A 143 -12.87 -1.90 -3.39
C ALA A 143 -11.83 -2.23 -2.32
N TYR A 144 -11.26 -1.19 -1.70
CA TYR A 144 -10.22 -1.28 -0.68
C TYR A 144 -10.73 -0.99 0.74
N ARG A 145 -11.95 -0.46 0.90
CA ARG A 145 -12.56 -0.19 2.21
C ARG A 145 -13.30 -1.40 2.76
N ASN A 146 -13.50 -1.45 4.07
CA ASN A 146 -14.14 -2.59 4.74
C ASN A 146 -15.64 -2.73 4.46
N GLU A 147 -16.33 -1.66 4.07
CA GLU A 147 -17.79 -1.65 3.89
C GLU A 147 -18.24 -2.48 2.68
N LYS A 148 -17.44 -2.46 1.60
CA LYS A 148 -17.75 -3.10 0.32
C LYS A 148 -16.59 -3.89 -0.28
N GLY A 149 -15.39 -3.68 0.23
CA GLY A 149 -14.14 -4.11 -0.34
C GLY A 149 -13.33 -5.03 0.57
N SER A 150 -12.03 -5.05 0.37
CA SER A 150 -11.06 -5.89 1.09
C SER A 150 -10.68 -5.38 2.48
N GLY A 151 -11.04 -4.13 2.78
CA GLY A 151 -10.58 -3.39 3.95
C GLY A 151 -9.07 -3.21 4.08
N TYR A 152 -8.37 -3.24 2.95
CA TYR A 152 -6.97 -2.85 2.84
C TYR A 152 -6.69 -1.47 3.43
N ILE A 153 -7.56 -0.47 3.23
CA ILE A 153 -7.34 0.87 3.79
C ILE A 153 -7.27 0.79 5.32
N GLU A 154 -8.19 0.07 5.93
CA GLU A 154 -8.24 -0.12 7.38
C GLU A 154 -7.03 -0.94 7.89
N LEU A 155 -6.57 -1.93 7.12
CA LEU A 155 -5.32 -2.65 7.41
C LEU A 155 -4.14 -1.70 7.44
N THR A 156 -3.96 -0.90 6.37
CA THR A 156 -2.82 0.02 6.27
C THR A 156 -2.86 1.11 7.34
N GLN A 157 -4.03 1.65 7.66
CA GLN A 157 -4.19 2.59 8.77
C GLN A 157 -3.70 1.98 10.10
N GLN A 158 -4.00 0.71 10.38
CA GLN A 158 -3.50 0.02 11.56
C GLN A 158 -1.99 -0.23 11.48
N ILE A 159 -1.45 -0.56 10.31
CA ILE A 159 0.01 -0.70 10.11
C ILE A 159 0.71 0.64 10.37
N TYR A 160 0.21 1.77 9.85
CA TYR A 160 0.79 3.08 10.14
C TYR A 160 0.82 3.39 11.65
N LYS A 161 -0.23 3.00 12.40
CA LYS A 161 -0.25 3.14 13.87
C LYS A 161 0.76 2.23 14.57
N ILE A 162 0.95 0.98 14.10
CA ILE A 162 2.02 0.10 14.59
C ILE A 162 3.38 0.78 14.45
N PHE A 163 3.60 1.51 13.35
CA PHE A 163 4.82 2.27 13.08
C PHE A 163 4.86 3.66 13.75
N GLY A 164 4.00 3.91 14.75
CA GLY A 164 4.07 5.08 15.62
C GLY A 164 3.35 6.34 15.11
N MET A 165 2.56 6.25 14.04
CA MET A 165 1.74 7.37 13.59
C MET A 165 0.50 7.54 14.47
N SER A 166 0.15 8.77 14.82
CA SER A 166 -1.07 9.06 15.59
C SER A 166 -2.33 8.95 14.72
N ASP A 167 -3.49 8.88 15.37
CA ASP A 167 -4.78 8.94 14.67
C ASP A 167 -4.93 10.23 13.83
N ALA A 168 -4.39 11.34 14.32
CA ALA A 168 -4.40 12.62 13.61
C ALA A 168 -3.49 12.58 12.36
N ASP A 169 -2.33 11.93 12.45
CA ASP A 169 -1.43 11.77 11.29
C ASP A 169 -2.08 10.88 10.23
N VAL A 170 -2.69 9.78 10.64
CA VAL A 170 -3.39 8.84 9.76
C VAL A 170 -4.59 9.51 9.07
N ALA A 171 -5.34 10.34 9.79
CA ALA A 171 -6.48 11.07 9.24
C ALA A 171 -6.08 12.21 8.29
N SER A 172 -4.98 12.92 8.58
CA SER A 172 -4.58 14.11 7.82
C SER A 172 -3.80 13.80 6.54
N LYS A 173 -3.14 12.64 6.45
CA LYS A 173 -2.33 12.26 5.30
C LYS A 173 -3.17 11.57 4.23
N SER A 174 -3.57 12.33 3.22
CA SER A 174 -4.40 11.87 2.10
C SER A 174 -3.89 10.58 1.44
N TYR A 175 -2.57 10.43 1.28
CA TYR A 175 -1.99 9.23 0.64
C TYR A 175 -2.26 7.90 1.38
N ILE A 176 -2.64 7.96 2.65
CA ILE A 176 -3.06 6.77 3.42
C ILE A 176 -4.49 6.37 3.04
N ASN A 177 -5.32 7.35 2.68
CA ASN A 177 -6.76 7.21 2.47
C ASN A 177 -7.15 7.17 0.99
N ASP A 178 -6.28 7.67 0.10
CA ASP A 178 -6.52 7.78 -1.34
C ASP A 178 -5.69 6.78 -2.15
N THR A 179 -4.87 5.92 -1.53
CA THR A 179 -4.01 4.89 -2.16
C THR A 179 -2.92 5.39 -3.12
N PHE A 180 -2.90 6.68 -3.43
CA PHE A 180 -1.86 7.37 -4.21
C PHE A 180 -1.53 8.73 -3.55
N GLY A 181 -0.45 9.35 -3.96
CA GLY A 181 -0.13 10.72 -3.55
C GLY A 181 1.37 10.98 -3.43
N VAL A 182 1.71 12.14 -2.89
CA VAL A 182 3.10 12.55 -2.70
C VAL A 182 3.31 12.90 -1.24
N ASP A 183 4.47 12.55 -0.70
CA ASP A 183 4.93 13.09 0.58
C ASP A 183 6.41 13.47 0.49
N VAL A 184 6.78 14.53 1.19
CA VAL A 184 8.17 14.99 1.29
C VAL A 184 8.63 14.77 2.72
N VAL A 185 9.68 13.97 2.87
CA VAL A 185 10.23 13.60 4.17
C VAL A 185 11.65 14.10 4.33
N GLU A 186 12.10 14.20 5.57
CA GLU A 186 13.45 14.69 5.89
C GLU A 186 14.21 13.69 6.75
N ILE A 187 15.40 13.30 6.28
CA ILE A 187 16.32 12.40 6.99
C ILE A 187 17.70 13.04 6.97
N PHE A 188 18.26 13.28 8.15
CA PHE A 188 19.55 13.96 8.37
C PHE A 188 19.70 15.24 7.52
N ASN A 189 18.71 16.13 7.59
CA ASN A 189 18.65 17.42 6.89
C ASN A 189 18.62 17.33 5.36
N LYS A 190 18.34 16.13 4.80
CA LYS A 190 18.11 15.93 3.37
C LYS A 190 16.63 15.61 3.14
N LYS A 191 16.05 16.30 2.16
CA LYS A 191 14.65 16.12 1.77
C LYS A 191 14.54 15.08 0.67
N TYR A 192 13.59 14.17 0.82
CA TYR A 192 13.27 13.11 -0.13
C TYR A 192 11.81 13.20 -0.52
N CYS A 193 11.51 13.08 -1.81
CA CYS A 193 10.15 13.08 -2.32
C CYS A 193 9.75 11.63 -2.63
N PHE A 194 8.68 11.15 -1.99
CA PHE A 194 8.10 9.83 -2.24
C PHE A 194 6.79 9.99 -3.00
N VAL A 195 6.80 9.54 -4.24
CA VAL A 195 5.62 9.51 -5.11
C VAL A 195 5.02 8.11 -5.07
N LYS A 196 3.74 8.03 -4.73
CA LYS A 196 2.97 6.80 -4.51
C LYS A 196 1.90 6.69 -5.57
N TYR A 197 1.89 5.56 -6.26
CA TYR A 197 0.89 5.23 -7.27
C TYR A 197 0.26 3.89 -6.91
N GLY A 198 -1.06 3.83 -6.77
CA GLY A 198 -1.79 2.58 -6.75
C GLY A 198 -1.80 1.97 -8.15
N MET A 199 -1.32 0.74 -8.31
CA MET A 199 -1.29 0.05 -9.61
C MET A 199 -2.68 -0.52 -9.93
N GLU A 200 -3.51 0.22 -10.65
CA GLU A 200 -4.76 -0.32 -11.22
C GLU A 200 -4.88 -0.22 -12.74
N LEU A 201 -4.19 0.74 -13.38
CA LEU A 201 -4.40 1.03 -14.80
C LEU A 201 -3.40 0.34 -15.75
N TYR A 202 -2.28 -0.19 -15.25
CA TYR A 202 -1.14 -0.63 -16.10
C TYR A 202 -0.95 -2.15 -16.28
N ARG A 203 -2.00 -2.97 -16.24
CA ARG A 203 -1.88 -4.43 -16.57
C ARG A 203 -2.84 -4.88 -17.63
#